data_AF-A0A426W0E8-F1
#
_entry.id   AF-A0A426W0E8-F1
#
_cell.length_a   1.000
_cell.length_b   1.000
_cell.length_c   1.000
_cell.angle_alpha   90.00
_cell.angle_beta   90.00
_cell.angle_gamma   90.00
#
_symmetry.space_group_name_H-M   'P 1'
#
loop_
_entity.id
_entity.type
_entity.pdbx_description
1 polymer ?
#
loop_
_entity_poly.entity_id
_entity_poly.type
_entity_poly.pdbx_seq_one_letter_code
_entity_poly.pdbx_strand_id
1 'polypeptide(L)'
;MGLFDFLLTNQMKRDKIATGIGLKTGIFVECPICRDVTKAPNHEAFREQTEDYVRTLVENRDGQTKLFGNDETEMIRTIAEVGKKLPYNCMCHI
;
A
#
# COMPACT_ATOMS: atom_id res chain seq x y z
N MET A 1 17.34 0.24 -1.14
CA MET A 1 16.62 1.45 -1.61
C MET A 1 17.38 1.98 -2.82
N GLY A 2 16.77 1.95 -4.01
CA GLY A 2 17.49 2.03 -5.28
C GLY A 2 17.65 3.46 -5.81
N LEU A 3 18.76 3.71 -6.52
CA LEU A 3 19.20 4.98 -7.11
C LEU A 3 18.19 5.68 -8.05
N PHE A 4 17.06 5.05 -8.37
CA PHE A 4 16.11 5.50 -9.40
C PHE A 4 14.78 6.07 -8.85
N ASP A 5 14.57 6.09 -7.53
CA ASP A 5 13.34 6.62 -6.94
C ASP A 5 13.12 8.12 -7.26
N PHE A 6 14.16 8.88 -7.66
CA PHE A 6 14.03 10.28 -8.04
C PHE A 6 13.20 10.51 -9.33
N LEU A 7 13.28 9.58 -10.29
CA LEU A 7 12.62 9.69 -11.60
C LEU A 7 11.12 9.35 -11.57
N LEU A 8 10.62 8.81 -10.46
CA LEU A 8 9.21 8.50 -10.29
C LEU A 8 8.39 9.78 -10.08
N THR A 9 7.25 9.87 -10.77
CA THR A 9 6.26 10.91 -10.48
C THR A 9 5.80 10.80 -9.03
N ASN A 10 5.35 11.92 -8.45
CA ASN A 10 4.83 11.91 -7.07
C ASN A 10 3.71 10.88 -6.90
N GLN A 11 2.87 10.67 -7.93
CA GLN A 11 1.84 9.64 -7.89
C GLN A 11 2.43 8.23 -7.80
N MET A 12 3.45 7.88 -8.60
CA MET A 12 4.07 6.56 -8.53
C MET A 12 4.74 6.29 -7.18
N LYS A 13 5.33 7.32 -6.56
CA LYS A 13 5.89 7.21 -5.20
C LYS A 13 4.80 6.94 -4.18
N ARG A 14 3.67 7.67 -4.26
CA ARG A 14 2.51 7.48 -3.40
C ARG A 14 1.90 6.08 -3.56
N ASP A 15 1.71 5.62 -4.79
CA ASP A 15 1.22 4.27 -5.08
C ASP A 15 2.17 3.21 -4.50
N LYS A 16 3.50 3.37 -4.63
CA LYS A 16 4.49 2.46 -4.05
C LYS A 16 4.44 2.41 -2.52
N ILE A 17 4.29 3.56 -1.86
CA ILE A 17 4.13 3.63 -0.40
C ILE A 17 2.83 2.94 0.02
N ALA A 18 1.73 3.22 -0.66
CA ALA A 18 0.43 2.62 -0.39
C ALA A 18 0.44 1.09 -0.57
N THR A 19 1.10 0.58 -1.62
CA THR A 19 1.33 -0.86 -1.80
C THR A 19 2.14 -1.44 -0.64
N GLY A 20 3.22 -0.77 -0.22
CA GLY A 20 4.06 -1.22 0.89
C GLY A 20 3.31 -1.26 2.22
N ILE A 21 2.48 -0.26 2.50
CA ILE A 21 1.59 -0.26 3.67
C ILE A 21 0.64 -1.44 3.59
N GLY A 22 -0.03 -1.63 2.44
CA GLY A 22 -1.02 -2.69 2.32
C GLY A 22 -0.42 -4.10 2.42
N LEU A 23 0.81 -4.31 1.95
CA LEU A 23 1.55 -5.57 2.17
C LEU A 23 1.89 -5.77 3.65
N LYS A 24 2.27 -4.70 4.35
CA LYS A 24 2.66 -4.77 5.76
C LYS A 24 1.47 -5.01 6.70
N THR A 25 0.29 -4.50 6.34
CA THR A 25 -0.94 -4.68 7.12
C THR A 25 -1.71 -5.94 6.72
N GLY A 26 -1.33 -6.59 5.61
CA GLY A 26 -1.96 -7.83 5.15
C GLY A 26 -3.22 -7.62 4.29
N ILE A 27 -3.58 -6.37 3.98
CA ILE A 27 -4.69 -6.08 3.05
C ILE A 27 -4.32 -6.42 1.60
N PHE A 28 -3.02 -6.45 1.28
CA PHE A 28 -2.44 -6.97 0.05
C PHE A 28 -1.53 -8.16 0.33
N VAL A 29 -1.33 -9.01 -0.68
CA VAL A 29 -0.44 -10.17 -0.63
C VAL A 29 0.49 -10.15 -1.83
N GLU A 30 1.77 -10.45 -1.61
CA GLU A 30 2.73 -10.69 -2.68
C GLU A 30 2.84 -12.20 -2.96
N CYS A 31 2.68 -12.61 -4.22
CA CYS A 31 2.89 -14.00 -4.61
C CYS A 31 4.37 -14.38 -4.45
N PRO A 32 4.72 -15.47 -3.76
CA PRO A 32 6.11 -15.88 -3.59
C PRO A 32 6.77 -16.34 -4.89
N ILE A 33 5.99 -16.68 -5.92
CA ILE A 33 6.49 -17.23 -7.19
C ILE A 33 6.78 -16.11 -8.20
N CYS A 34 5.75 -15.34 -8.59
CA CYS A 34 5.90 -14.28 -9.59
C CYS A 34 6.16 -12.89 -9.00
N ARG A 35 6.08 -12.73 -7.68
CA ARG A 35 6.21 -11.43 -6.98
C ARG A 35 5.13 -10.40 -7.33
N ASP A 36 4.04 -10.83 -7.97
CA ASP A 36 2.88 -9.97 -8.20
C ASP A 36 2.14 -9.68 -6.89
N VAL A 37 1.62 -8.46 -6.78
CA VAL A 37 0.80 -8.05 -5.65
C VAL A 37 -0.68 -8.19 -6.00
N THR A 38 -1.45 -8.81 -5.12
CA THR A 38 -2.90 -8.99 -5.24
C THR A 38 -3.61 -8.45 -4.02
N LYS A 39 -4.93 -8.28 -4.11
CA LYS A 39 -5.74 -8.11 -2.89
C LYS A 39 -5.67 -9.39 -2.05
N ALA A 40 -5.68 -9.24 -0.73
CA ALA A 40 -5.85 -10.39 0.14
C ALA A 40 -7.29 -10.95 0.02
N PRO A 41 -7.48 -12.28 0.06
CA PRO A 41 -8.82 -12.87 0.05
C PRO A 41 -9.72 -12.33 1.17
N ASN A 42 -9.16 -12.11 2.36
CA ASN A 42 -9.85 -11.56 3.54
C ASN A 42 -9.46 -10.09 3.81
N HIS A 43 -9.20 -9.30 2.76
CA HIS A 43 -8.75 -7.90 2.87
C HIS A 43 -9.63 -7.03 3.78
N GLU A 44 -10.94 -7.28 3.83
CA GLU A 44 -11.86 -6.54 4.71
C GLU A 44 -11.50 -6.69 6.20
N ALA A 45 -11.00 -7.86 6.62
CA ALA A 45 -10.59 -8.10 8.00
C ALA A 45 -9.34 -7.30 8.41
N PHE A 46 -8.54 -6.84 7.44
CA PHE A 46 -7.33 -6.05 7.68
C PHE A 46 -7.56 -4.54 7.54
N ARG A 47 -8.81 -4.11 7.31
CA ARG A 47 -9.13 -2.70 7.10
C ARG A 47 -8.82 -1.85 8.33
N GLU A 48 -9.36 -2.22 9.48
CA GLU A 48 -9.17 -1.48 10.74
C GLU A 48 -7.68 -1.41 11.12
N GLN A 49 -6.97 -2.54 11.03
CA GLN A 49 -5.52 -2.58 11.23
C GLN A 49 -4.75 -1.65 10.28
N THR A 50 -5.20 -1.54 9.03
CA THR A 50 -4.58 -0.65 8.04
C THR A 50 -4.80 0.82 8.40
N GLU A 51 -6.02 1.17 8.79
CA GLU A 51 -6.37 2.54 9.22
C GLU A 51 -5.57 2.93 10.47
N ASP A 52 -5.49 2.07 11.48
CA ASP A 52 -4.69 2.32 12.69
C ASP A 52 -3.18 2.42 12.42
N TYR A 53 -2.66 1.61 11.49
CA TYR A 53 -1.27 1.70 11.07
C TYR A 53 -0.98 3.03 10.37
N VAL A 54 -1.87 3.49 9.47
CA VAL A 54 -1.73 4.79 8.80
C VAL A 54 -1.80 5.93 9.82
N ARG A 55 -2.75 5.89 10.75
CA ARG A 55 -2.86 6.88 11.83
C ARG A 55 -1.57 6.98 12.64
N THR A 56 -1.01 5.83 13.03
CA THR A 56 0.27 5.76 13.75
C THR A 56 1.41 6.39 12.93
N LEU A 57 1.46 6.19 11.61
CA LEU A 57 2.48 6.83 10.76
C LEU A 57 2.34 8.35 10.73
N VAL A 58 1.11 8.85 10.63
CA VAL A 58 0.80 10.29 10.59
C VAL A 58 1.12 10.94 11.93
N GLU A 59 0.69 10.34 13.04
CA GLU A 59 0.97 10.81 14.41
C GLU A 59 2.49 10.89 14.67
N ASN A 60 3.24 9.88 14.23
CA ASN A 60 4.70 9.84 14.35
C ASN A 60 5.43 10.74 13.33
N ARG A 61 4.71 11.42 12.43
CA ARG A 61 5.28 12.24 11.35
C ARG A 61 6.32 11.49 10.53
N ASP A 62 6.04 10.23 10.22
CA ASP A 62 6.94 9.40 9.41
C ASP A 62 7.28 10.11 8.09
N GLY A 63 8.54 10.04 7.65
CA GLY A 63 9.00 10.78 6.48
C GLY A 63 8.17 10.52 5.21
N GLN A 64 7.56 9.34 5.10
CA GLN A 64 6.75 8.95 3.95
C GLN A 64 5.37 9.65 3.91
N THR A 65 4.82 10.09 5.06
CA THR A 65 3.51 10.74 5.12
C THR A 65 3.53 12.15 4.53
N LYS A 66 4.72 12.77 4.43
CA LYS A 66 4.91 14.10 3.83
C LYS A 66 4.44 14.16 2.36
N LEU A 67 4.58 13.06 1.62
CA LEU A 67 4.11 12.97 0.23
C LEU A 67 2.58 13.00 0.11
N PHE A 68 1.89 12.79 1.22
CA PHE A 68 0.43 12.83 1.35
C PHE A 68 -0.03 14.06 2.15
N GLY A 69 0.84 15.05 2.36
CA GLY A 69 0.51 16.22 3.19
C GLY A 69 0.30 15.90 4.67
N ASN A 70 0.73 14.72 5.13
CA ASN A 70 0.40 14.15 6.44
C ASN A 70 -1.12 13.97 6.66
N ASP A 71 -1.86 13.71 5.58
CA ASP A 71 -3.29 13.46 5.62
C ASP A 71 -3.55 11.94 5.64
N GLU A 72 -4.07 11.46 6.77
CA GLU A 72 -4.49 10.07 6.97
C GLU A 72 -5.55 9.63 5.95
N THR A 73 -6.53 10.50 5.67
CA THR A 73 -7.63 10.19 4.74
C THR A 73 -7.09 10.01 3.33
N GLU A 74 -6.17 10.88 2.91
CA GLU A 74 -5.56 10.80 1.58
C GLU A 74 -4.68 9.54 1.43
N MET A 75 -3.99 9.12 2.50
CA MET A 75 -3.25 7.86 2.52
C MET A 75 -4.17 6.64 2.38
N ILE A 76 -5.22 6.57 3.21
CA ILE A 76 -6.22 5.48 3.15
C ILE A 76 -6.88 5.43 1.76
N ARG A 77 -7.27 6.59 1.22
CA ARG A 77 -7.83 6.70 -0.13
C ARG A 77 -6.87 6.16 -1.18
N THR A 78 -5.58 6.50 -1.09
CA THR A 78 -4.58 6.01 -2.04
C THR A 78 -4.42 4.49 -1.96
N ILE A 79 -4.42 3.91 -0.76
CA ILE A 79 -4.40 2.45 -0.58
C ILE A 79 -5.61 1.81 -1.25
N ALA A 80 -6.81 2.36 -1.06
CA ALA A 80 -8.02 1.86 -1.71
C ALA A 80 -7.93 1.94 -3.26
N GLU A 81 -7.42 3.05 -3.81
CA GLU A 81 -7.23 3.22 -5.25
C GLU A 81 -6.19 2.26 -5.84
N VAL A 82 -5.08 2.03 -5.14
CA VAL A 82 -4.12 0.97 -5.52
C VAL A 82 -4.81 -0.38 -5.52
N GLY A 83 -5.55 -0.70 -4.44
CA GLY A 83 -6.28 -1.95 -4.32
C GLY A 83 -7.22 -2.20 -5.50
N LYS A 84 -7.96 -1.20 -5.98
CA LYS A 84 -8.86 -1.33 -7.15
C LYS A 84 -8.14 -1.75 -8.45
N LYS A 85 -6.84 -1.45 -8.57
CA LYS A 85 -6.02 -1.81 -9.74
C LYS A 85 -5.41 -3.22 -9.62
N LEU A 86 -5.35 -3.78 -8.41
CA LEU A 86 -4.75 -5.09 -8.18
C LEU A 86 -5.72 -6.21 -8.54
N PRO A 87 -5.23 -7.32 -9.13
CA PRO A 87 -6.05 -8.50 -9.31
C PRO A 87 -6.46 -9.10 -7.95
N TYR A 88 -7.59 -9.79 -7.93
CA TYR A 88 -8.08 -10.47 -6.73
C TYR A 88 -7.23 -11.69 -6.37
N ASN A 89 -6.77 -12.44 -7.37
CA ASN A 89 -6.00 -13.66 -7.19
C ASN A 89 -4.82 -13.71 -8.16
N CYS A 90 -3.73 -14.37 -7.75
CA CYS A 90 -2.62 -14.71 -8.61
C CYS A 90 -2.86 -16.11 -9.22
N MET A 91 -2.57 -16.28 -10.51
CA MET A 91 -2.78 -17.55 -11.23
C MET A 91 -1.63 -18.56 -11.04
N CYS A 92 -0.51 -18.18 -10.40
CA CYS A 92 0.66 -19.06 -10.27
C CYS A 92 0.46 -20.28 -9.34
N HIS A 93 -0.64 -20.32 -8.58
CA HIS A 93 -1.01 -21.43 -7.70
C HIS A 93 -2.19 -22.26 -8.25
N ILE A 94 -2.57 -22.06 -9.52
CA ILE A 94 -3.64 -22.80 -10.21
C ILE A 94 -3.04 -23.89 -11.07
#